data_AF-A0A7X6ZFR9-F1
#
_entry.id   AF-A0A7X6ZFR9-F1
#
_cell.length_a   1.000
_cell.length_b   1.000
_cell.length_c   1.000
_cell.angle_alpha   90.00
_cell.angle_beta   90.00
_cell.angle_gamma   90.00
#
_symmetry.space_group_name_H-M   'P 1'
#
loop_
_entity.id
_entity.type
_entity.pdbx_description
1 polymer ?
#
loop_
_entity_poly.entity_id
_entity_poly.type
_entity_poly.pdbx_seq_one_letter_code
_entity_poly.pdbx_strand_id
1 'polypeptide(L)'
;EQAVDVLNEFLILRPENQLARAEIGFAYTALARSTTDPQVAQTYQTKSSQYLEKAGFSAESFINLGNAAFKQERYQDALIWYEVGESYIEQQSSMLFRDALLQLVLEGSSPDSDQIKDEMILELDTELIIEPTDLFIFSSGASVQTRAEAGQTIGTLYSNSQDAGILLNVSEAKKFCISGQVLDKPPAATQVGVDIDFENLEILDVVSGDGNWVQFEFDVTLDPGLHVLGIKLMNDAIIDGVDRNAYIGSITINPCE
;
A
#
# COMPACT_ATOMS: atom_id res chain seq x y z
N GLU A 1 15.80 15.58 -21.25
CA GLU A 1 17.24 15.91 -21.45
C GLU A 1 17.53 17.40 -21.23
N GLN A 2 16.80 18.33 -21.85
CA GLN A 2 17.01 19.78 -21.66
C GLN A 2 17.10 20.26 -20.20
N ALA A 3 16.27 19.73 -19.29
CA ALA A 3 16.33 20.06 -17.86
C ALA A 3 17.67 19.66 -17.21
N VAL A 4 18.21 18.50 -17.58
CA VAL A 4 19.51 18.01 -17.10
C VAL A 4 20.63 18.92 -17.58
N ASP A 5 20.59 19.36 -18.84
CA ASP A 5 21.62 20.24 -19.40
C ASP A 5 21.66 21.59 -18.69
N VAL A 6 20.50 22.22 -18.50
CA VAL A 6 20.39 23.51 -17.78
C VAL A 6 20.88 23.39 -16.34
N LEU A 7 20.52 22.31 -15.64
CA LEU A 7 20.96 22.09 -14.27
C LEU A 7 22.46 21.80 -14.17
N ASN A 8 23.04 21.10 -15.15
CA ASN A 8 24.49 20.89 -15.23
C ASN A 8 25.24 22.21 -15.43
N GLU A 9 24.75 23.10 -16.30
CA GLU A 9 25.32 24.45 -16.47
C GLU A 9 25.26 25.25 -15.16
N PHE A 10 24.13 25.18 -14.46
CA PHE A 10 23.98 25.83 -13.16
C PHE A 10 24.96 25.25 -12.12
N LEU A 11 25.13 23.92 -12.08
CA LEU A 11 26.03 23.26 -11.15
C LEU A 11 27.50 23.61 -11.41
N ILE A 12 27.90 23.86 -12.66
CA ILE A 12 29.25 24.38 -12.98
C ILE A 12 29.49 25.73 -12.28
N LEU A 13 28.48 26.60 -12.23
CA LEU A 13 28.57 27.91 -11.59
C LEU A 13 28.44 27.84 -10.06
N ARG A 14 27.89 26.73 -9.54
CA ARG A 14 27.54 26.52 -8.13
C ARG A 14 27.85 25.07 -7.70
N PRO A 15 29.12 24.63 -7.69
CA PRO A 15 29.48 23.21 -7.55
C PRO A 15 29.06 22.58 -6.21
N GLU A 16 28.95 23.38 -5.15
CA GLU A 16 28.52 22.92 -3.82
C GLU A 16 27.00 22.92 -3.63
N ASN A 17 26.22 23.24 -4.68
CA ASN A 17 24.76 23.28 -4.57
C ASN A 17 24.17 21.85 -4.55
N GLN A 18 23.85 21.37 -3.36
CA GLN A 18 23.25 20.06 -3.14
C GLN A 18 21.86 19.92 -3.76
N LEU A 19 21.05 20.99 -3.77
CA LEU A 19 19.72 20.97 -4.37
C LEU A 19 19.79 20.76 -5.88
N ALA A 20 20.68 21.48 -6.57
CA ALA A 20 20.88 21.28 -8.00
C ALA A 20 21.38 19.86 -8.33
N ARG A 21 22.25 19.29 -7.49
CA ARG A 21 22.65 17.87 -7.62
C ARG A 21 21.45 16.94 -7.47
N ALA A 22 20.59 17.18 -6.48
CA ALA A 22 19.39 16.38 -6.26
C ALA A 22 18.42 16.47 -7.45
N GLU A 23 18.16 17.67 -7.97
CA GLU A 23 17.28 17.89 -9.13
C GLU A 23 17.82 17.19 -10.39
N ILE A 24 19.13 17.21 -10.63
CA ILE A 24 19.75 16.44 -11.73
C ILE A 24 19.52 14.94 -11.54
N GLY A 25 19.72 14.46 -10.32
CA GLY A 25 19.45 13.09 -9.94
C GLY A 25 18.02 12.65 -10.27
N PHE A 26 17.03 13.39 -9.76
CA PHE A 26 15.61 13.12 -10.04
C PHE A 26 15.27 13.25 -11.53
N ALA A 27 15.89 14.17 -12.26
CA ALA A 27 15.70 14.27 -13.70
C ALA A 27 16.22 13.02 -14.43
N TYR A 28 17.34 12.43 -13.99
CA TYR A 28 17.80 11.15 -14.53
C TYR A 28 16.91 9.98 -14.15
N THR A 29 16.32 9.95 -12.95
CA THR A 29 15.29 8.97 -12.59
C THR A 29 14.12 9.04 -13.57
N ALA A 30 13.59 10.24 -13.83
CA ALA A 30 12.48 10.41 -14.76
C ALA A 30 12.86 9.96 -16.19
N LEU A 31 14.08 10.26 -16.63
CA LEU A 31 14.58 9.79 -17.93
C LEU A 31 14.67 8.27 -18.00
N ALA A 32 15.16 7.61 -16.95
CA ALA A 32 15.24 6.16 -16.87
C ALA A 32 13.87 5.49 -17.01
N ARG A 33 12.82 6.04 -16.39
CA ARG A 33 11.44 5.52 -16.47
C ARG A 33 10.80 5.77 -17.84
N SER A 34 11.17 6.86 -18.50
CA SER A 34 10.58 7.24 -19.79
C SER A 34 11.18 6.51 -21.00
N THR A 35 12.34 5.86 -20.85
CA THR A 35 13.02 5.18 -21.95
C THR A 35 12.61 3.71 -22.02
N THR A 36 12.37 3.22 -23.23
CA THR A 36 12.07 1.80 -23.47
C THR A 36 13.32 0.95 -23.71
N ASP A 37 14.49 1.58 -23.91
CA ASP A 37 15.77 0.89 -24.08
C ASP A 37 16.36 0.55 -22.69
N PRO A 38 16.49 -0.73 -22.32
CA PRO A 38 16.97 -1.14 -21.00
C PRO A 38 18.41 -0.70 -20.70
N GLN A 39 19.27 -0.64 -21.71
CA GLN A 39 20.67 -0.25 -21.53
C GLN A 39 20.79 1.27 -21.28
N VAL A 40 19.95 2.04 -21.96
CA VAL A 40 19.82 3.48 -21.73
C VAL A 40 19.19 3.74 -20.36
N ALA A 41 18.15 3.00 -19.98
CA ALA A 41 17.51 3.08 -18.66
C ALA A 41 18.54 2.87 -17.54
N GLN A 42 19.32 1.79 -17.62
CA GLN A 42 20.37 1.47 -16.66
C GLN A 42 21.43 2.57 -16.56
N THR A 43 21.78 3.18 -17.69
CA THR A 43 22.74 4.29 -17.74
C THR A 43 22.20 5.51 -17.00
N TYR A 44 20.93 5.86 -17.20
CA TYR A 44 20.30 6.96 -16.49
C TYR A 44 20.11 6.65 -15.01
N GLN A 45 19.72 5.43 -14.63
CA GLN A 45 19.67 5.01 -13.22
C GLN A 45 21.02 5.19 -12.54
N THR A 46 22.10 4.70 -13.16
CA THR A 46 23.47 4.85 -12.62
C THR A 46 23.84 6.33 -12.40
N LYS A 47 23.48 7.22 -13.35
CA LYS A 47 23.72 8.66 -13.20
C LYS A 47 22.87 9.26 -12.09
N SER A 48 21.60 8.87 -12.01
CA SER A 48 20.70 9.29 -10.93
C SER A 48 21.31 8.99 -9.56
N SER A 49 21.72 7.74 -9.35
CA SER A 49 22.32 7.28 -8.09
C SER A 49 23.53 8.10 -7.69
N GLN A 50 24.45 8.34 -8.64
CA GLN A 50 25.66 9.14 -8.39
C GLN A 50 25.36 10.60 -7.99
N TYR A 51 24.34 11.22 -8.58
CA TYR A 51 24.00 12.62 -8.30
C TYR A 51 23.31 12.78 -6.95
N LEU A 52 22.37 11.90 -6.64
CA LEU A 52 21.61 11.89 -5.39
C LEU A 52 22.49 11.49 -4.19
N GLU A 53 23.40 10.52 -4.33
CA GLU A 53 24.42 10.22 -3.31
C GLU A 53 25.26 11.45 -2.97
N LYS A 54 25.73 12.18 -4.00
CA LYS A 54 26.50 13.42 -3.81
C LYS A 54 25.66 14.56 -3.24
N ALA A 55 24.35 14.51 -3.38
CA ALA A 55 23.42 15.43 -2.74
C ALA A 55 23.11 15.03 -1.28
N GLY A 56 23.62 13.89 -0.80
CA GLY A 56 23.45 13.41 0.57
C GLY A 56 22.28 12.45 0.75
N PHE A 57 21.64 11.99 -0.34
CA PHE A 57 20.63 10.96 -0.26
C PHE A 57 21.28 9.58 -0.13
N SER A 58 20.63 8.74 0.65
CA SER A 58 20.92 7.32 0.74
C SER A 58 19.69 6.52 0.33
N ALA A 59 19.89 5.24 0.05
CA ALA A 59 18.78 4.34 -0.14
C ALA A 59 17.79 4.37 1.03
N GLU A 60 18.30 4.33 2.27
CA GLU A 60 17.51 4.49 3.51
C GLU A 60 16.67 5.77 3.52
N SER A 61 17.20 6.87 2.96
CA SER A 61 16.46 8.13 2.83
C SER A 61 15.22 7.94 1.95
N PHE A 62 15.35 7.24 0.82
CA PHE A 62 14.22 6.95 -0.07
C PHE A 62 13.24 5.94 0.53
N ILE A 63 13.73 4.90 1.23
CA ILE A 63 12.85 3.98 1.97
C ILE A 63 11.99 4.75 2.97
N ASN A 64 12.60 5.67 3.73
CA ASN A 64 11.89 6.47 4.71
C ASN A 64 10.86 7.41 4.08
N LEU A 65 11.17 7.99 2.91
CA LEU A 65 10.22 8.79 2.13
C LEU A 65 9.06 7.93 1.60
N GLY A 66 9.34 6.75 1.07
CA GLY A 66 8.33 5.79 0.61
C GLY A 66 7.44 5.33 1.75
N ASN A 67 8.02 4.97 2.91
CA ASN A 67 7.27 4.60 4.11
C ASN A 67 6.39 5.75 4.63
N ALA A 68 6.89 6.98 4.59
CA ALA A 68 6.11 8.14 5.00
C ALA A 68 4.97 8.43 4.03
N ALA A 69 5.19 8.29 2.72
CA ALA A 69 4.15 8.43 1.70
C ALA A 69 3.10 7.31 1.82
N PHE A 70 3.53 6.06 1.99
CA PHE A 70 2.66 4.91 2.20
C PHE A 70 1.74 5.11 3.42
N LYS A 71 2.32 5.52 4.55
CA LYS A 71 1.55 5.82 5.78
C LYS A 71 0.57 7.00 5.61
N GLN A 72 0.81 7.86 4.64
CA GLN A 72 -0.07 8.98 4.29
C GLN A 72 -1.05 8.63 3.17
N GLU A 73 -1.15 7.36 2.79
CA GLU A 73 -2.00 6.85 1.71
C GLU A 73 -1.65 7.46 0.34
N ARG A 74 -0.43 8.01 0.20
CA ARG A 74 0.10 8.53 -1.07
C ARG A 74 0.82 7.41 -1.81
N TYR A 75 0.07 6.37 -2.17
CA TYR A 75 0.64 5.11 -2.69
C TYR A 75 1.42 5.28 -4.00
N GLN A 76 0.96 6.15 -4.91
CA GLN A 76 1.73 6.47 -6.12
C GLN A 76 3.09 7.13 -5.80
N ASP A 77 3.11 8.05 -4.83
CA ASP A 77 4.36 8.66 -4.37
C ASP A 77 5.26 7.62 -3.67
N ALA A 78 4.65 6.72 -2.88
CA ALA A 78 5.36 5.66 -2.18
C ALA A 78 6.08 4.72 -3.16
N LEU A 79 5.36 4.28 -4.21
CA LEU A 79 5.91 3.46 -5.29
C LEU A 79 7.12 4.15 -5.94
N ILE A 80 7.01 5.44 -6.30
CA ILE A 80 8.13 6.19 -6.87
C ILE A 80 9.34 6.21 -5.93
N TRP A 81 9.13 6.40 -4.63
CA TRP A 81 10.23 6.41 -3.67
C TRP A 81 10.86 5.03 -3.46
N TYR A 82 10.07 3.96 -3.52
CA TYR A 82 10.58 2.60 -3.45
C TYR A 82 11.42 2.26 -4.69
N GLU A 83 10.91 2.49 -5.90
CA GLU A 83 11.66 2.31 -7.16
C GLU A 83 13.00 3.07 -7.15
N VAL A 84 12.99 4.33 -6.68
CA VAL A 84 14.23 5.12 -6.57
C VAL A 84 15.17 4.48 -5.55
N GLY A 85 14.67 4.03 -4.41
CA GLY A 85 15.46 3.37 -3.36
C GLY A 85 16.09 2.06 -3.82
N GLU A 86 15.38 1.25 -4.59
CA GLU A 86 15.86 -0.03 -5.13
C GLU A 86 17.08 0.14 -6.04
N SER A 87 17.17 1.26 -6.77
CA SER A 87 18.35 1.58 -7.58
C SER A 87 19.66 1.75 -6.79
N TYR A 88 19.60 1.71 -5.44
CA TYR A 88 20.76 1.81 -4.55
C TYR A 88 21.02 0.57 -3.67
N ILE A 89 20.07 -0.35 -3.53
CA ILE A 89 20.21 -1.49 -2.60
C ILE A 89 20.05 -2.81 -3.35
N GLU A 90 20.97 -3.73 -3.11
CA GLU A 90 20.69 -5.17 -3.22
C GLU A 90 19.83 -5.60 -2.01
N GLN A 91 18.51 -5.63 -2.21
CA GLN A 91 17.48 -6.36 -1.43
C GLN A 91 17.31 -6.06 0.09
N GLN A 92 16.23 -5.36 0.45
CA GLN A 92 15.59 -5.46 1.77
C GLN A 92 14.18 -6.04 1.64
N SER A 93 13.91 -7.23 2.19
CA SER A 93 12.68 -8.00 1.94
C SER A 93 11.36 -7.29 2.28
N SER A 94 11.27 -6.52 3.36
CA SER A 94 10.02 -5.83 3.72
C SER A 94 9.68 -4.66 2.80
N MET A 95 10.70 -4.07 2.15
CA MET A 95 10.52 -3.08 1.10
C MET A 95 10.03 -3.76 -0.18
N LEU A 96 10.66 -4.89 -0.54
CA LEU A 96 10.25 -5.67 -1.72
C LEU A 96 8.77 -6.06 -1.64
N PHE A 97 8.24 -6.40 -0.45
CA PHE A 97 6.81 -6.69 -0.32
C PHE A 97 5.91 -5.49 -0.65
N ARG A 98 6.16 -4.32 -0.07
CA ARG A 98 5.31 -3.13 -0.30
C ARG A 98 5.43 -2.66 -1.74
N ASP A 99 6.64 -2.67 -2.27
CA ASP A 99 6.88 -2.30 -3.64
C ASP A 99 6.17 -3.26 -4.60
N ALA A 100 6.32 -4.57 -4.40
CA ALA A 100 5.62 -5.58 -5.18
C ALA A 100 4.10 -5.45 -5.11
N LEU A 101 3.55 -5.21 -3.91
CA LEU A 101 2.12 -4.98 -3.72
C LEU A 101 1.65 -3.76 -4.53
N LEU A 102 2.35 -2.62 -4.42
CA LEU A 102 2.00 -1.40 -5.13
C LEU A 102 2.15 -1.55 -6.64
N GLN A 103 3.20 -2.19 -7.13
CA GLN A 103 3.42 -2.45 -8.55
C GLN A 103 2.33 -3.39 -9.12
N LEU A 104 1.96 -4.46 -8.40
CA LEU A 104 0.89 -5.33 -8.86
C LEU A 104 -0.46 -4.60 -8.98
N VAL A 105 -0.81 -3.80 -7.98
CA VAL A 105 -2.11 -3.10 -7.96
C VAL A 105 -2.12 -1.90 -8.91
N LEU A 106 -1.07 -1.08 -8.94
CA LEU A 106 -1.04 0.19 -9.70
C LEU A 106 -0.51 0.03 -11.12
N GLU A 107 0.32 -0.97 -11.38
CA GLU A 107 0.98 -1.18 -12.68
C GLU A 107 0.63 -2.54 -13.32
N GLY A 108 -0.08 -3.43 -12.61
CA GLY A 108 -0.56 -4.72 -13.10
C GLY A 108 0.51 -5.81 -13.16
N SER A 109 1.75 -5.52 -12.77
CA SER A 109 2.85 -6.50 -12.76
C SER A 109 3.96 -6.05 -11.81
N SER A 110 4.70 -7.01 -11.24
CA SER A 110 5.90 -6.73 -10.45
C SER A 110 7.00 -7.76 -10.76
N PRO A 111 8.27 -7.35 -10.95
CA PRO A 111 9.40 -8.28 -11.00
C PRO A 111 9.60 -9.06 -9.68
N ASP A 112 9.14 -8.51 -8.56
CA ASP A 112 9.25 -9.08 -7.22
C ASP A 112 7.91 -9.67 -6.75
N SER A 113 7.08 -10.14 -7.70
CA SER A 113 5.81 -10.80 -7.41
C SER A 113 5.97 -12.06 -6.54
N ASP A 114 7.18 -12.63 -6.45
CA ASP A 114 7.49 -13.76 -5.58
C ASP A 114 7.40 -13.41 -4.08
N GLN A 115 7.40 -12.13 -3.72
CA GLN A 115 7.10 -11.67 -2.37
C GLN A 115 5.62 -11.81 -2.01
N ILE A 116 4.75 -11.85 -3.02
CA ILE A 116 3.30 -12.01 -2.88
C ILE A 116 2.99 -13.49 -3.00
N LYS A 117 2.59 -14.10 -1.88
CA LYS A 117 2.38 -15.54 -1.82
C LYS A 117 1.00 -15.90 -2.38
N ASP A 118 0.87 -17.11 -2.90
CA ASP A 118 -0.40 -17.61 -3.44
C ASP A 118 -1.55 -17.50 -2.43
N GLU A 119 -1.30 -17.72 -1.13
CA GLU A 119 -2.33 -17.58 -0.09
C GLU A 119 -2.85 -16.14 0.12
N MET A 120 -2.18 -15.13 -0.43
CA MET A 120 -2.58 -13.72 -0.36
C MET A 120 -3.53 -13.34 -1.49
N ILE A 121 -3.70 -14.22 -2.49
CA ILE A 121 -4.51 -13.99 -3.69
C ILE A 121 -5.69 -14.96 -3.68
N LEU A 122 -6.89 -14.41 -3.73
CA LEU A 122 -8.13 -15.19 -3.83
C LEU A 122 -8.79 -14.95 -5.19
N GLU A 123 -9.17 -16.03 -5.86
CA GLU A 123 -9.95 -15.95 -7.10
C GLU A 123 -11.39 -15.52 -6.79
N LEU A 124 -11.86 -14.49 -7.47
CA LEU A 124 -13.20 -13.92 -7.31
C LEU A 124 -14.03 -14.10 -8.59
N ASP A 125 -14.60 -15.29 -8.74
CA ASP A 125 -15.49 -15.63 -9.87
C ASP A 125 -16.98 -15.51 -9.51
N THR A 126 -17.33 -15.96 -8.30
CA THR A 126 -18.70 -16.03 -7.79
C THR A 126 -18.78 -15.48 -6.37
N GLU A 127 -18.97 -16.35 -5.38
CA GLU A 127 -19.05 -16.04 -3.97
C GLU A 127 -17.70 -16.32 -3.32
N LEU A 128 -17.22 -15.36 -2.53
CA LEU A 128 -16.02 -15.48 -1.73
C LEU A 128 -16.33 -15.08 -0.30
N ILE A 129 -15.94 -15.94 0.65
CA ILE A 129 -15.90 -15.59 2.07
C ILE A 129 -14.44 -15.45 2.45
N ILE A 130 -14.07 -14.27 2.93
CA ILE A 130 -12.74 -13.92 3.39
C ILE A 130 -12.79 -13.95 4.91
N GLU A 131 -12.08 -14.88 5.52
CA GLU A 131 -11.94 -14.97 6.95
C GLU A 131 -10.83 -14.02 7.43
N PRO A 132 -10.87 -13.53 8.69
CA PRO A 132 -9.80 -12.68 9.20
C PRO A 132 -8.41 -13.32 9.19
N THR A 133 -8.32 -14.65 9.06
CA THR A 133 -7.05 -15.38 8.90
C THR A 133 -6.42 -15.25 7.53
N ASP A 134 -7.22 -14.90 6.51
CA ASP A 134 -6.75 -14.75 5.14
C ASP A 134 -6.08 -13.37 4.94
N LEU A 135 -6.43 -12.40 5.79
CA LEU A 135 -5.92 -11.04 5.71
C LEU A 135 -4.44 -10.94 6.08
N PHE A 136 -3.72 -10.07 5.36
CA PHE A 136 -2.34 -9.70 5.64
C PHE A 136 -2.16 -8.19 5.80
N ILE A 137 -1.14 -7.79 6.55
CA ILE A 137 -0.77 -6.40 6.78
C ILE A 137 0.00 -5.88 5.57
N PHE A 138 -0.52 -4.87 4.87
CA PHE A 138 0.07 -4.32 3.65
C PHE A 138 1.50 -3.81 3.83
N SER A 139 1.83 -3.40 5.05
CA SER A 139 3.15 -2.87 5.38
C SER A 139 4.24 -3.95 5.53
N SER A 140 3.89 -5.24 5.51
CA SER A 140 4.85 -6.33 5.79
C SER A 140 4.54 -7.69 5.17
N GLY A 141 3.32 -7.94 4.69
CA GLY A 141 2.85 -9.26 4.27
C GLY A 141 2.64 -10.24 5.42
N ALA A 142 2.77 -9.81 6.67
CA ALA A 142 2.46 -10.66 7.82
C ALA A 142 0.94 -10.85 7.95
N SER A 143 0.49 -12.03 8.37
CA SER A 143 -0.94 -12.26 8.65
C SER A 143 -1.46 -11.33 9.74
N VAL A 144 -2.72 -10.93 9.62
CA VAL A 144 -3.44 -10.19 10.67
C VAL A 144 -3.47 -11.03 11.94
N GLN A 145 -3.31 -10.37 13.09
CA GLN A 145 -3.46 -11.06 14.37
C GLN A 145 -4.93 -11.40 14.60
N THR A 146 -5.19 -12.69 14.81
CA THR A 146 -6.54 -13.19 15.05
C THR A 146 -6.72 -13.76 16.44
N ARG A 147 -7.96 -13.75 16.92
CA ARG A 147 -8.39 -14.48 18.13
C ARG A 147 -9.84 -14.91 18.00
N ALA A 148 -10.23 -15.89 18.82
CA ALA A 148 -11.63 -16.28 18.93
C ALA A 148 -12.37 -15.37 19.93
N GLU A 149 -13.53 -14.86 19.53
CA GLU A 149 -14.41 -14.05 20.36
C GLU A 149 -15.87 -14.40 20.06
N ALA A 150 -16.66 -14.72 21.08
CA ALA A 150 -18.06 -15.17 20.95
C ALA A 150 -18.30 -16.33 19.94
N GLY A 151 -17.31 -17.18 19.71
CA GLY A 151 -17.39 -18.30 18.77
C GLY A 151 -17.06 -17.95 17.31
N GLN A 152 -16.62 -16.73 17.04
CA GLN A 152 -16.15 -16.28 15.73
C GLN A 152 -14.66 -15.89 15.80
N THR A 153 -13.96 -16.02 14.68
CA THR A 153 -12.61 -15.48 14.53
C THR A 153 -12.72 -13.99 14.27
N ILE A 154 -11.90 -13.19 14.96
CA ILE A 154 -11.78 -11.76 14.70
C ILE A 154 -10.33 -11.40 14.40
N GLY A 155 -10.12 -10.54 13.41
CA GLY A 155 -8.86 -9.87 13.13
C GLY A 155 -8.75 -8.59 13.94
N THR A 156 -7.55 -8.19 14.35
CA THR A 156 -7.33 -6.95 15.12
C THR A 156 -6.31 -6.05 14.42
N LEU A 157 -6.69 -4.79 14.21
CA LEU A 157 -5.78 -3.71 13.80
C LEU A 157 -5.59 -2.76 14.97
N TYR A 158 -4.34 -2.55 15.36
CA TYR A 158 -3.95 -1.83 16.58
C TYR A 158 -3.53 -0.38 16.34
N SER A 159 -3.43 0.05 15.08
CA SER A 159 -3.04 1.42 14.77
C SER A 159 -3.46 1.83 13.38
N ASN A 160 -3.48 3.13 13.13
CA ASN A 160 -3.64 3.73 11.79
C ASN A 160 -2.47 3.43 10.83
N SER A 161 -1.51 2.60 11.23
CA SER A 161 -0.40 2.17 10.36
C SER A 161 -0.48 0.70 9.96
N GLN A 162 -1.55 0.03 10.40
CA GLN A 162 -1.83 -1.37 10.08
C GLN A 162 -3.02 -1.44 9.14
N ASP A 163 -2.78 -1.10 7.88
CA ASP A 163 -3.72 -1.42 6.81
C ASP A 163 -3.59 -2.92 6.53
N ALA A 164 -4.74 -3.59 6.43
CA ALA A 164 -4.81 -5.01 6.18
C ALA A 164 -5.75 -5.32 5.04
N GLY A 165 -5.57 -6.45 4.38
CA GLY A 165 -6.45 -6.82 3.28
C GLY A 165 -6.07 -8.11 2.61
N ILE A 166 -6.61 -8.29 1.41
CA ILE A 166 -6.39 -9.44 0.55
C ILE A 166 -6.31 -8.98 -0.92
N LEU A 167 -5.57 -9.70 -1.75
CA LEU A 167 -5.63 -9.54 -3.20
C LEU A 167 -6.76 -10.40 -3.77
N LEU A 168 -7.52 -9.82 -4.69
CA LEU A 168 -8.63 -10.44 -5.40
C LEU A 168 -8.24 -10.54 -6.87
N ASN A 169 -8.20 -11.76 -7.42
CA ASN A 169 -8.02 -11.96 -8.84
C ASN A 169 -9.39 -12.11 -9.51
N VAL A 170 -9.74 -11.16 -10.38
CA VAL A 170 -11.02 -11.08 -11.05
C VAL A 170 -10.85 -11.52 -12.50
N SER A 171 -11.58 -12.56 -12.91
CA SER A 171 -11.47 -13.13 -14.25
C SER A 171 -12.27 -12.35 -15.30
N GLU A 172 -13.38 -11.73 -14.91
CA GLU A 172 -14.29 -10.99 -15.79
C GLU A 172 -14.84 -9.74 -15.12
N ALA A 173 -15.01 -8.66 -15.91
CA ALA A 173 -15.55 -7.41 -15.42
C ALA A 173 -16.96 -7.62 -14.85
N LYS A 174 -17.17 -7.28 -13.57
CA LYS A 174 -18.43 -7.57 -12.90
C LYS A 174 -18.69 -6.61 -11.74
N LYS A 175 -19.97 -6.44 -11.44
CA LYS A 175 -20.42 -5.74 -10.24
C LYS A 175 -20.53 -6.72 -9.07
N PHE A 176 -19.84 -6.42 -7.99
CA PHE A 176 -19.82 -7.19 -6.75
C PHE A 176 -20.45 -6.39 -5.61
N CYS A 177 -21.17 -7.09 -4.75
CA CYS A 177 -21.76 -6.61 -3.52
C CYS A 177 -20.90 -7.17 -2.39
N ILE A 178 -20.23 -6.26 -1.67
CA ILE A 178 -19.32 -6.58 -0.58
C ILE A 178 -20.03 -6.27 0.71
N SER A 179 -20.07 -7.23 1.62
CA SER A 179 -20.65 -7.09 2.94
C SER A 179 -19.72 -7.68 3.99
N GLY A 180 -19.77 -7.15 5.20
CA GLY A 180 -18.91 -7.63 6.28
C GLY A 180 -19.31 -7.10 7.63
N GLN A 181 -18.52 -7.47 8.63
CA GLN A 181 -18.85 -7.19 10.03
C GLN A 181 -17.65 -6.62 10.77
N VAL A 182 -17.89 -5.64 11.63
CA VAL A 182 -16.93 -5.11 12.59
C VAL A 182 -17.51 -5.26 13.98
N LEU A 183 -16.71 -5.72 14.93
CA LEU A 183 -17.14 -5.87 16.31
C LEU A 183 -16.95 -4.54 17.04
N ASP A 184 -18.05 -3.98 17.55
CA ASP A 184 -18.03 -2.75 18.32
C ASP A 184 -17.47 -3.01 19.73
N LYS A 185 -16.30 -2.43 20.03
CA LYS A 185 -15.71 -2.54 21.37
C LYS A 185 -15.25 -1.17 21.87
N PRO A 186 -15.25 -0.97 23.21
CA PRO A 186 -14.64 0.19 23.79
C PRO A 186 -13.15 0.32 23.40
N PRO A 187 -12.64 1.55 23.27
CA PRO A 187 -13.33 2.82 23.48
C PRO A 187 -14.00 3.35 22.20
N ALA A 188 -15.30 3.61 22.27
CA ALA A 188 -16.02 4.27 21.20
C ALA A 188 -15.60 5.75 21.05
N ALA A 189 -15.80 6.39 19.89
CA ALA A 189 -16.18 5.78 18.61
C ALA A 189 -14.94 5.24 17.87
N THR A 190 -15.08 4.09 17.21
CA THR A 190 -14.08 3.50 16.31
C THR A 190 -14.49 3.74 14.86
N GLN A 191 -13.54 4.13 14.02
CA GLN A 191 -13.76 4.33 12.60
C GLN A 191 -12.99 3.28 11.80
N VAL A 192 -13.70 2.51 11.00
CA VAL A 192 -13.10 1.50 10.13
C VAL A 192 -13.32 1.91 8.68
N GLY A 193 -12.23 2.07 7.93
CA GLY A 193 -12.27 2.30 6.49
C GLY A 193 -12.23 0.99 5.75
N VAL A 194 -12.97 0.91 4.64
CA VAL A 194 -12.87 -0.16 3.64
C VAL A 194 -12.55 0.47 2.30
N ASP A 195 -11.55 -0.06 1.62
CA ASP A 195 -11.05 0.45 0.33
C ASP A 195 -10.91 -0.66 -0.71
N ILE A 196 -11.01 -0.26 -1.98
CA ILE A 196 -10.63 -1.08 -3.13
C ILE A 196 -9.56 -0.33 -3.89
N ASP A 197 -8.46 -1.01 -4.23
CA ASP A 197 -7.33 -0.42 -4.96
C ASP A 197 -6.81 0.86 -4.31
N PHE A 198 -6.82 0.86 -2.97
CA PHE A 198 -6.44 1.97 -2.12
C PHE A 198 -7.33 3.22 -2.22
N GLU A 199 -8.47 3.12 -2.91
CA GLU A 199 -9.51 4.15 -2.92
C GLU A 199 -10.55 3.86 -1.84
N ASN A 200 -10.71 4.78 -0.88
CA ASN A 200 -11.71 4.64 0.18
C ASN A 200 -13.12 4.57 -0.40
N LEU A 201 -13.82 3.47 -0.15
CA LEU A 201 -15.20 3.27 -0.58
C LEU A 201 -16.19 3.61 0.54
N GLU A 202 -15.93 3.12 1.75
CA GLU A 202 -16.83 3.24 2.89
C GLU A 202 -16.06 3.56 4.17
N ILE A 203 -16.64 4.40 5.03
CA ILE A 203 -16.15 4.63 6.40
C ILE A 203 -17.27 4.26 7.36
N LEU A 204 -17.03 3.21 8.14
CA LEU A 204 -17.96 2.74 9.16
C LEU A 204 -17.67 3.42 10.51
N ASP A 205 -18.65 4.16 11.02
CA ASP A 205 -18.65 4.73 12.37
C ASP A 205 -19.25 3.74 13.37
N VAL A 206 -18.40 3.19 14.24
CA VAL A 206 -18.75 2.21 15.27
C VAL A 206 -18.77 2.92 16.64
N VAL A 207 -19.95 3.35 17.09
CA VAL A 207 -20.08 4.42 18.10
C VAL A 207 -20.59 3.98 19.47
N SER A 208 -21.07 2.74 19.64
CA SER A 208 -21.74 2.31 20.89
C SER A 208 -20.77 1.75 21.94
N GLY A 209 -19.71 1.05 21.52
CA GLY A 209 -18.81 0.33 22.43
C GLY A 209 -19.49 -0.83 23.14
N ASP A 210 -20.54 -1.43 22.57
CA ASP A 210 -21.47 -2.33 23.28
C ASP A 210 -21.18 -3.83 23.10
N GLY A 211 -20.20 -4.21 22.29
CA GLY A 211 -19.86 -5.60 22.00
C GLY A 211 -20.70 -6.22 20.88
N ASN A 212 -21.54 -5.47 20.17
CA ASN A 212 -22.35 -5.98 19.07
C ASN A 212 -21.62 -5.88 17.73
N TRP A 213 -22.04 -6.73 16.80
CA TRP A 213 -21.58 -6.69 15.42
C TRP A 213 -22.29 -5.59 14.64
N VAL A 214 -21.51 -4.73 14.02
CA VAL A 214 -21.97 -3.71 13.09
C VAL A 214 -21.69 -4.20 11.67
N GLN A 215 -22.72 -4.19 10.82
CA GLN A 215 -22.61 -4.62 9.42
C GLN A 215 -22.28 -3.42 8.53
N PHE A 216 -21.57 -3.68 7.44
CA PHE A 216 -21.44 -2.77 6.31
C PHE A 216 -21.77 -3.51 5.02
N GLU A 217 -22.23 -2.76 4.01
CA GLU A 217 -22.51 -3.26 2.68
C GLU A 217 -22.32 -2.15 1.65
N PHE A 218 -21.63 -2.44 0.55
CA PHE A 218 -21.47 -1.55 -0.59
C PHE A 218 -21.31 -2.36 -1.87
N ASP A 219 -21.44 -1.69 -3.01
CA ASP A 219 -21.20 -2.30 -4.32
C ASP A 219 -19.99 -1.67 -5.01
N VAL A 220 -19.32 -2.47 -5.84
CA VAL A 220 -18.16 -2.05 -6.63
C VAL A 220 -18.16 -2.76 -7.97
N THR A 221 -17.73 -2.07 -9.04
CA THR A 221 -17.44 -2.73 -10.32
C THR A 221 -15.95 -2.98 -10.40
N LEU A 222 -15.55 -4.23 -10.54
CA LEU A 222 -14.15 -4.62 -10.72
C LEU A 222 -13.96 -5.05 -12.17
N ASP A 223 -12.85 -4.60 -12.77
CA ASP A 223 -12.41 -5.03 -14.10
C ASP A 223 -11.63 -6.35 -13.98
N PRO A 224 -11.28 -7.03 -15.10
CA PRO A 224 -10.43 -8.21 -15.02
C PRO A 224 -9.02 -7.83 -14.57
N GLY A 225 -8.47 -8.55 -13.60
CA GLY A 225 -7.14 -8.30 -13.06
C GLY A 225 -7.06 -8.48 -11.54
N LEU A 226 -5.92 -8.09 -10.99
CA LEU A 226 -5.70 -8.06 -9.55
C LEU A 226 -6.22 -6.76 -8.96
N HIS A 227 -7.01 -6.90 -7.90
CA HIS A 227 -7.51 -5.81 -7.07
C HIS A 227 -7.08 -6.04 -5.63
N VAL A 228 -7.00 -4.98 -4.82
CA VAL A 228 -6.80 -5.11 -3.37
C VAL A 228 -8.05 -4.66 -2.63
N LEU A 229 -8.54 -5.50 -1.72
CA LEU A 229 -9.56 -5.10 -0.74
C LEU A 229 -8.85 -4.78 0.57
N GLY A 230 -8.88 -3.50 0.95
CA GLY A 230 -8.26 -2.99 2.18
C GLY A 230 -9.26 -2.70 3.28
N ILE A 231 -8.78 -2.83 4.51
CA ILE A 231 -9.48 -2.53 5.76
C ILE A 231 -8.49 -1.84 6.69
N LYS A 232 -8.93 -0.76 7.34
CA LYS A 232 -8.05 0.05 8.20
C LYS A 232 -8.77 0.65 9.38
N LEU A 233 -8.02 0.84 10.46
CA LEU A 233 -8.41 1.71 11.56
C LEU A 233 -8.10 3.15 11.16
N MET A 234 -9.09 4.03 11.25
CA MET A 234 -8.97 5.42 10.78
C MET A 234 -8.69 6.41 11.91
N ASN A 235 -9.00 6.06 13.16
CA ASN A 235 -9.00 6.98 14.29
C ASN A 235 -8.33 6.42 15.55
N ASP A 236 -7.21 5.73 15.39
CA ASP A 236 -6.33 5.25 16.46
C ASP A 236 -6.07 6.34 17.51
N ALA A 237 -6.36 5.98 18.76
CA ALA A 237 -6.12 6.81 19.93
C ALA A 237 -6.26 5.98 21.21
N ILE A 238 -5.52 6.37 22.24
CA ILE A 238 -5.76 5.91 23.61
C ILE A 238 -6.81 6.83 24.25
N ILE A 239 -7.95 6.27 24.64
CA ILE A 239 -9.07 6.98 25.29
C ILE A 239 -9.25 6.44 26.69
N ASP A 240 -9.12 7.32 27.69
CA ASP A 240 -9.24 6.96 29.11
C ASP A 240 -8.39 5.74 29.51
N GLY A 241 -7.21 5.59 28.88
CA GLY A 241 -6.28 4.50 29.13
C GLY A 241 -6.61 3.18 28.43
N VAL A 242 -7.66 3.14 27.60
CA VAL A 242 -8.00 2.00 26.74
C VAL A 242 -7.55 2.30 25.32
N ASP A 243 -6.89 1.33 24.70
CA ASP A 243 -6.41 1.43 23.33
C ASP A 243 -7.55 1.17 22.33
N ARG A 244 -7.68 2.03 21.33
CA ARG A 244 -8.70 1.89 20.29
C ARG A 244 -8.17 1.02 19.16
N ASN A 245 -8.92 -0.04 18.88
CA ASN A 245 -8.56 -1.02 17.85
C ASN A 245 -9.75 -1.26 16.92
N ALA A 246 -9.47 -1.66 15.69
CA ALA A 246 -10.48 -2.22 14.80
C ALA A 246 -10.55 -3.75 15.01
N TYR A 247 -11.76 -4.29 15.12
CA TYR A 247 -12.01 -5.72 15.27
C TYR A 247 -12.84 -6.21 14.09
N ILE A 248 -12.22 -6.97 13.20
CA ILE A 248 -12.75 -7.28 11.87
C ILE A 248 -13.27 -8.72 11.88
N GLY A 249 -14.50 -8.92 11.42
CA GLY A 249 -15.10 -10.24 11.17
C GLY A 249 -14.89 -10.71 9.74
N SER A 250 -15.62 -11.74 9.34
CA SER A 250 -15.60 -12.22 7.95
C SER A 250 -16.17 -11.17 6.98
N ILE A 251 -15.63 -11.17 5.77
CA ILE A 251 -16.18 -10.41 4.63
C ILE A 251 -16.73 -11.39 3.61
N THR A 252 -17.87 -11.05 3.04
CA THR A 252 -18.50 -11.80 1.96
C THR A 252 -18.57 -10.93 0.72
N ILE A 253 -18.10 -11.46 -0.39
CA ILE A 253 -18.18 -10.84 -1.71
C ILE A 253 -19.05 -11.72 -2.59
N ASN A 254 -20.10 -11.14 -3.17
CA ASN A 254 -21.02 -11.82 -4.06
C ASN A 254 -21.25 -11.00 -5.33
N PRO A 255 -21.63 -11.62 -6.46
CA PRO A 255 -22.14 -10.85 -7.58
C PRO A 255 -23.41 -10.11 -7.15
N CYS A 256 -23.54 -8.83 -7.50
CA CYS A 256 -24.81 -8.13 -7.28
C CYS A 256 -25.89 -8.70 -8.21
N GLU A 257 -27.15 -8.70 -7.72
CA GLU A 257 -28.34 -9.04 -8.52
C GLU A 257 -28.66 -7.99 -9.61
#